data_AF-A0A7I7XUQ6-F1
#
_entry.id   AF-A0A7I7XUQ6-F1
#
_cell.length_a   1.000
_cell.length_b   1.000
_cell.length_c   1.000
_cell.angle_alpha   90.00
_cell.angle_beta   90.00
_cell.angle_gamma   90.00
#
_symmetry.space_group_name_H-M   'P 1'
#
loop_
_entity.id
_entity.type
_entity.pdbx_description
1 polymer ?
#
loop_
_entity_poly.entity_id
_entity_poly.type
_entity_poly.pdbx_seq_one_letter_code
_entity_poly.pdbx_strand_id
1 'polypeptide(L)'
;MVGGRGRTWGAYWDALFPPALVTNWVDWKRGSTGVNVARRLWDQREHLRRTYESVYGADASRWPSQHPGVVLDAVPVMAYAACLGCQWFDRSGHAPLLAAWEHEKSDGEVR
;
A
#
# COMPACT_ATOMS: atom_id res chain seq x y z
N MET A 1 -2.33 22.92 11.93
CA MET A 1 -2.31 22.57 10.49
C MET A 1 -0.89 22.24 10.06
N VAL A 2 -0.54 20.96 9.97
CA VAL A 2 0.58 20.37 9.19
C VAL A 2 0.22 18.88 9.09
N GLY A 3 0.19 18.16 7.97
CA GLY A 3 0.42 18.47 6.56
C GLY A 3 0.00 17.22 5.78
N GLY A 4 -0.74 17.39 4.69
CA GLY A 4 -1.40 16.33 3.92
C GLY A 4 -0.47 15.41 3.11
N ARG A 5 0.53 14.80 3.73
CA ARG A 5 1.37 13.75 3.11
C ARG A 5 0.75 12.34 3.24
N GLY A 6 -0.07 12.10 4.25
CA GLY A 6 -0.74 10.81 4.52
C GLY A 6 -1.97 10.48 3.69
N ARG A 7 -2.15 11.06 2.49
CA ARG A 7 -3.28 10.76 1.57
C ARG A 7 -2.84 10.47 0.13
N THR A 8 -1.56 10.17 -0.05
CA THR A 8 -0.95 10.01 -1.38
C THR A 8 0.02 8.82 -1.36
N TRP A 9 0.54 8.44 -2.53
CA TRP A 9 1.54 7.38 -2.74
C TRP A 9 2.83 7.50 -1.88
N GLY A 10 3.03 8.59 -1.14
CA GLY A 10 4.18 8.79 -0.24
C GLY A 10 4.34 7.69 0.80
N ALA A 11 3.25 7.16 1.36
CA ALA A 11 3.33 6.05 2.33
C ALA A 11 3.94 4.78 1.71
N TYR A 12 3.63 4.52 0.43
CA TYR A 12 4.17 3.38 -0.31
C TYR A 12 5.63 3.61 -0.67
N TRP A 13 5.98 4.84 -1.02
CA TRP A 13 7.35 5.25 -1.23
C TRP A 13 8.21 5.03 0.02
N ASP A 14 7.75 5.52 1.17
CA ASP A 14 8.47 5.39 2.44
C ASP A 14 8.64 3.92 2.85
N ALA A 15 7.61 3.09 2.61
CA ALA A 15 7.69 1.65 2.87
C ALA A 15 8.68 0.92 1.94
N LEU A 16 8.62 1.19 0.63
CA LEU A 16 9.51 0.58 -0.37
C LEU A 16 10.97 1.03 -0.21
N PHE A 17 11.19 2.29 0.11
CA PHE A 17 12.50 2.93 0.13
C PHE A 17 12.75 3.62 1.48
N PRO A 18 12.96 2.86 2.56
CA PRO A 18 13.29 3.44 3.85
C PRO A 18 14.64 4.18 3.75
N PRO A 19 14.90 5.13 4.67
CA PRO A 19 16.20 5.80 4.75
C PRO A 19 17.35 4.76 4.79
N ALA A 20 18.25 4.86 3.82
CA ALA A 20 19.41 3.99 3.71
C ALA A 20 20.55 4.75 3.03
N LEU A 21 21.79 4.49 3.44
CA LEU A 21 22.97 4.99 2.75
C LEU A 21 23.10 4.25 1.41
N VAL A 22 22.91 4.96 0.31
CA VAL A 22 22.96 4.42 -1.05
C VAL A 22 23.86 5.29 -1.93
N THR A 23 24.30 4.73 -3.05
CA THR A 23 25.06 5.49 -4.04
C THR A 23 24.15 6.51 -4.74
N ASN A 24 24.73 7.59 -5.26
CA ASN A 24 23.99 8.63 -6.02
C ASN A 24 23.19 8.04 -7.20
N TRP A 25 23.70 6.98 -7.84
CA TRP A 25 22.99 6.29 -8.91
C TRP A 25 21.74 5.56 -8.42
N VAL A 26 21.83 4.88 -7.27
CA VAL A 26 20.68 4.22 -6.65
C VAL A 26 19.67 5.25 -6.17
N ASP A 27 20.12 6.37 -5.61
CA ASP A 27 19.25 7.47 -5.18
C ASP A 27 18.50 8.09 -6.37
N TRP A 28 19.20 8.33 -7.48
CA TRP A 28 18.58 8.78 -8.73
C TRP A 28 17.55 7.77 -9.27
N LYS A 29 17.85 6.46 -9.24
CA LYS A 29 16.91 5.41 -9.66
C LYS A 29 15.68 5.35 -8.77
N ARG A 30 15.86 5.51 -7.45
CA ARG A 30 14.76 5.63 -6.51
C ARG A 30 13.90 6.82 -6.94
N GLY A 31 14.47 8.02 -7.06
CA GLY A 31 13.74 9.26 -7.35
C GLY A 31 12.99 9.29 -8.69
N SER A 32 13.29 8.36 -9.60
CA SER A 32 12.62 8.20 -10.90
C SER A 32 11.71 6.96 -10.92
N THR A 33 12.28 5.79 -11.20
CA THR A 33 11.55 4.52 -11.33
C THR A 33 10.81 4.16 -10.05
N GLY A 34 11.43 4.37 -8.88
CA GLY A 34 10.78 4.06 -7.60
C GLY A 34 9.51 4.88 -7.36
N VAL A 35 9.48 6.16 -7.76
CA VAL A 35 8.30 7.01 -7.63
C VAL A 35 7.16 6.49 -8.51
N ASN A 36 7.48 6.07 -9.74
CA ASN A 36 6.49 5.48 -10.64
C ASN A 36 5.91 4.17 -10.10
N VAL A 37 6.74 3.33 -9.47
CA VAL A 37 6.29 2.10 -8.80
C VAL A 37 5.33 2.41 -7.65
N ALA A 38 5.71 3.33 -6.74
CA ALA A 38 4.87 3.71 -5.60
C ALA A 38 3.52 4.29 -6.05
N ARG A 39 3.52 5.15 -7.07
CA ARG A 39 2.28 5.71 -7.65
C ARG A 39 1.38 4.62 -8.22
N ARG A 40 1.94 3.71 -9.02
CA ARG A 40 1.17 2.65 -9.67
C ARG A 40 0.50 1.71 -8.68
N LEU A 41 1.20 1.35 -7.60
CA LEU A 41 0.63 0.53 -6.52
C LEU A 41 -0.45 1.28 -5.73
N TRP A 42 -0.24 2.57 -5.46
CA TRP A 42 -1.24 3.42 -4.82
C TRP A 42 -2.51 3.56 -5.67
N ASP A 43 -2.36 3.81 -6.97
CA ASP A 43 -3.49 3.96 -7.90
C ASP A 43 -4.30 2.66 -7.99
N GLN A 44 -3.64 1.49 -7.99
CA GLN A 44 -4.32 0.21 -7.91
C GLN A 44 -5.08 0.04 -6.60
N ARG A 45 -4.47 0.37 -5.46
CA ARG A 45 -5.12 0.33 -4.15
C ARG A 45 -6.36 1.21 -4.11
N GLU A 46 -6.27 2.45 -4.61
CA GLU A 46 -7.41 3.37 -4.66
C GLU A 46 -8.51 2.90 -5.62
N HIS A 47 -8.14 2.27 -6.74
CA HIS A 47 -9.10 1.63 -7.62
C HIS A 47 -9.87 0.50 -6.91
N LEU A 48 -9.16 -0.42 -6.25
CA LEU A 48 -9.75 -1.51 -5.49
C LEU A 48 -10.59 -1.00 -4.32
N ARG A 49 -10.14 0.05 -3.64
CA ARG A 49 -10.90 0.72 -2.58
C ARG A 49 -12.24 1.23 -3.09
N ARG A 50 -12.27 1.94 -4.22
CA ARG A 50 -13.52 2.43 -4.83
C ARG A 50 -14.44 1.29 -5.24
N THR A 51 -13.89 0.19 -5.76
CA THR A 51 -14.69 -1.02 -6.05
C THR A 51 -15.30 -1.59 -4.77
N TYR A 52 -14.53 -1.68 -3.69
CA TYR A 52 -15.02 -2.15 -2.40
C TYR A 52 -16.10 -1.21 -1.83
N GLU A 53 -15.87 0.09 -1.89
CA GLU A 53 -16.84 1.14 -1.49
C GLU A 53 -18.13 1.07 -2.32
N SER A 54 -18.06 0.68 -3.59
CA SER A 54 -19.25 0.51 -4.42
C SER A 54 -20.16 -0.64 -3.97
N VAL A 55 -19.59 -1.62 -3.27
CA VAL A 55 -20.30 -2.80 -2.74
C VAL A 55 -20.78 -2.57 -1.31
N TYR A 56 -19.92 -2.03 -0.44
CA TYR A 56 -20.18 -1.91 1.00
C TYR A 56 -20.47 -0.49 1.49
N GLY A 57 -20.47 0.49 0.58
CA GLY A 57 -20.66 1.91 0.88
C GLY A 57 -19.36 2.64 1.18
N ALA A 58 -19.39 3.98 1.08
CA ALA A 58 -18.23 4.84 1.30
C ALA A 58 -17.83 5.00 2.78
N ASP A 59 -18.71 4.60 3.72
CA ASP A 59 -18.45 4.69 5.15
C ASP A 59 -17.66 3.46 5.62
N ALA A 60 -16.35 3.63 5.81
CA ALA A 60 -15.44 2.55 6.21
C ALA A 60 -15.83 1.90 7.55
N SER A 61 -16.46 2.65 8.46
CA SER A 61 -16.91 2.12 9.76
C SER A 61 -18.00 1.05 9.63
N ARG A 62 -18.64 0.96 8.45
CA ARG A 62 -19.70 -0.02 8.14
C ARG A 62 -19.21 -1.18 7.29
N TRP A 63 -17.95 -1.18 6.89
CA TRP A 63 -17.39 -2.29 6.12
C TRP A 63 -17.38 -3.57 6.97
N PRO A 64 -17.57 -4.75 6.35
CA PRO A 64 -17.50 -6.04 7.05
C PRO A 64 -16.17 -6.27 7.77
N SER A 65 -15.08 -5.74 7.19
CA SER A 65 -13.77 -5.64 7.80
C SER A 65 -13.30 -4.19 7.76
N GLN A 66 -12.75 -3.71 8.87
CA GLN A 66 -12.15 -2.37 8.95
C GLN A 66 -10.82 -2.30 8.21
N HIS A 67 -10.15 -3.44 8.05
CA HIS A 67 -8.87 -3.56 7.36
C HIS A 67 -8.92 -4.59 6.22
N PRO A 68 -9.71 -4.38 5.14
CA PRO A 68 -9.77 -5.33 4.04
C PRO A 68 -8.40 -5.50 3.39
N GLY A 69 -7.88 -6.73 3.45
CA GLY A 69 -6.59 -7.10 2.87
C GLY A 69 -6.71 -7.30 1.36
N VAL A 70 -5.76 -6.76 0.60
CA VAL A 70 -5.70 -6.92 -0.86
C VAL A 70 -4.29 -7.22 -1.34
N VAL A 71 -4.20 -7.79 -2.53
CA VAL A 71 -2.94 -7.99 -3.25
C VAL A 71 -2.86 -6.97 -4.38
N LEU A 72 -1.72 -6.31 -4.48
CA LEU A 72 -1.38 -5.35 -5.51
C LEU A 72 -0.32 -5.95 -6.44
N ASP A 73 -0.70 -6.16 -7.69
CA ASP A 73 0.09 -6.81 -8.74
C ASP A 73 0.28 -5.90 -9.98
N ALA A 74 -0.03 -4.61 -9.87
CA ALA A 74 0.09 -3.68 -10.99
C ALA A 74 1.54 -3.53 -11.49
N VAL A 75 2.54 -3.90 -10.70
CA VAL A 75 3.95 -3.87 -11.08
C VAL A 75 4.33 -5.26 -11.61
N PRO A 76 4.91 -5.38 -12.82
CA PRO A 76 5.30 -6.68 -13.36
C PRO A 76 6.25 -7.44 -12.42
N VAL A 77 6.06 -8.76 -12.34
CA VAL A 77 6.94 -9.72 -11.63
C VAL A 77 6.84 -9.68 -10.10
N MET A 78 6.19 -8.69 -9.50
CA MET A 78 6.04 -8.59 -8.04
C MET A 78 4.59 -8.34 -7.63
N ALA A 79 4.18 -8.98 -6.54
CA ALA A 79 2.90 -8.73 -5.90
C ALA A 79 3.14 -8.35 -4.44
N TYR A 80 2.36 -7.40 -3.93
CA TYR A 80 2.50 -6.86 -2.58
C TYR A 80 1.18 -6.95 -1.84
N ALA A 81 1.23 -7.13 -0.52
CA ALA A 81 0.04 -7.04 0.31
C ALA A 81 -0.21 -5.58 0.70
N ALA A 82 -1.49 -5.19 0.74
CA ALA A 82 -1.89 -3.87 1.20
C ALA A 82 -3.26 -3.90 1.87
N CYS A 83 -3.61 -2.79 2.53
CA CYS A 83 -4.91 -2.60 3.15
C CYS A 83 -5.73 -1.52 2.43
N LEU A 84 -7.05 -1.73 2.28
CA LEU A 84 -7.98 -0.71 1.75
C LEU A 84 -8.45 0.28 2.82
N GLY A 85 -8.48 -0.13 4.09
CA GLY A 85 -8.91 0.71 5.23
C GLY A 85 -7.85 1.68 5.71
N CYS A 86 -6.58 1.25 5.76
CA CYS A 86 -5.45 2.06 6.21
C CYS A 86 -4.31 2.08 5.17
N GLN A 87 -3.21 2.78 5.48
CA GLN A 87 -2.07 2.91 4.57
C GLN A 87 -1.04 1.77 4.67
N TRP A 88 -1.38 0.68 5.34
CA TRP A 88 -0.48 -0.47 5.49
C TRP A 88 -0.14 -1.09 4.13
N PHE A 89 1.13 -1.45 3.98
CA PHE A 89 1.73 -2.01 2.79
C PHE A 89 2.90 -2.91 3.18
N ASP A 90 2.85 -4.19 2.78
CA ASP A 90 3.98 -5.11 2.94
C ASP A 90 4.90 -5.06 1.72
N ARG A 91 6.09 -4.52 1.95
CA ARG A 91 7.19 -4.46 0.97
C ARG A 91 7.88 -5.80 0.71
N SER A 92 7.67 -6.82 1.55
CA SER A 92 8.43 -8.07 1.49
C SER A 92 8.13 -8.84 0.21
N GLY A 93 6.87 -8.77 -0.26
CA GLY A 93 6.39 -9.48 -1.45
C GLY A 93 6.29 -11.00 -1.25
N HIS A 94 6.55 -11.51 -0.05
CA HIS A 94 6.45 -12.93 0.27
C HIS A 94 5.02 -13.27 0.65
N ALA A 95 4.43 -14.27 -0.02
CA ALA A 95 3.08 -14.76 0.25
C ALA A 95 2.05 -13.62 0.49
N PRO A 96 1.87 -12.69 -0.47
CA PRO A 96 1.12 -11.45 -0.25
C PRO A 96 -0.35 -11.68 0.13
N LEU A 97 -0.96 -12.79 -0.31
CA LEU A 97 -2.30 -13.19 0.13
C LEU A 97 -2.34 -13.51 1.63
N LEU A 98 -1.33 -14.22 2.14
CA LEU A 98 -1.25 -14.56 3.57
C LEU A 98 -1.03 -13.30 4.39
N ALA A 99 -0.08 -12.44 4.00
CA ALA A 99 0.19 -11.19 4.70
C ALA A 99 -1.04 -10.26 4.75
N ALA A 100 -1.78 -10.14 3.63
CA ALA A 100 -3.01 -9.36 3.58
C ALA A 100 -4.09 -9.93 4.53
N TRP A 101 -4.25 -11.25 4.55
CA TRP A 101 -5.20 -11.92 5.43
C TRP A 101 -4.82 -11.78 6.91
N GLU A 102 -3.53 -11.90 7.25
CA GLU A 102 -3.03 -11.72 8.61
C GLU A 102 -3.28 -10.30 9.12
N HIS A 103 -3.00 -9.29 8.29
CA HIS A 103 -3.26 -7.88 8.64
C HIS A 103 -4.76 -7.60 8.84
N GLU A 104 -5.61 -8.20 8.00
CA GLU A 104 -7.06 -8.11 8.15
C GLU A 104 -7.53 -8.75 9.46
N LYS A 105 -6.96 -9.90 9.82
CA LYS A 105 -7.31 -10.62 11.07
C LYS A 105 -6.75 -9.98 12.33
N SER A 106 -5.65 -9.25 12.22
CA SER A 106 -5.05 -8.51 13.32
C SER A 106 -5.71 -7.15 13.55
N ASP A 107 -6.81 -6.84 12.84
CA ASP A 107 -7.50 -5.54 12.86
C ASP A 107 -6.53 -4.36 12.66
N GLY A 108 -5.55 -4.56 11.79
CA GLY A 108 -4.56 -3.55 11.49
C GLY A 108 -3.34 -3.50 12.42
N GLU A 109 -3.23 -4.38 13.42
CA GLU A 109 -2.01 -4.48 14.24
C GLU A 109 -0.82 -4.88 13.35
N VAL A 110 0.17 -4.01 13.31
CA VAL A 110 1.44 -4.20 12.59
C VAL A 110 2.33 -5.08 13.47
N ARG A 111 2.64 -6.29 13.01
CA ARG A 111 3.75 -7.09 13.58
C ARG A 111 5.04 -6.82 12.84
#